data_AF-A0A2V5Q524-F1
#
_entry.id   AF-A0A2V5Q524-F1
#
_cell.length_a   1.000
_cell.length_b   1.000
_cell.length_c   1.000
_cell.angle_alpha   90.00
_cell.angle_beta   90.00
_cell.angle_gamma   90.00
#
_symmetry.space_group_name_H-M   'P 1'
#
loop_
_entity.id
_entity.type
_entity.pdbx_description
1 polymer ?
#
loop_
_entity_poly.entity_id
_entity_poly.type
_entity_poly.pdbx_seq_one_letter_code
_entity_poly.pdbx_strand_id
1 'polypeptide(L)'
;MNTRRAGEPFPSHAKRRLCAASPRFGSASGHVAVFVIRTSSFLIGRVFRGFGTTAWCLSTLSAFKVGGVIPALAIARHRPQAAGISDFQFPTANWKLEIGNPAPLSLNEANVDKIETLGIIAGNRSLPLVLAKEARNAGVQRLVAVAFDGETDPALAGLVDEIVWIKVGQLSKMIAAFTHRGVQHCVMAGQIAPKHLYELRPDLRALGMLFRLKEKNAHTLFGAIADELKKDGVALIEATPWLKPLMPSTGFHLGPKLSADQQADVEFGFRIAKEISRLEIGQTVVVKDGTVLAVEGFEGTDKCVARGGELAGRAGGAVAVKVAKAHHDLRFDLPCLGPQTLSTCVGAGIAVLAFEADKSILLEQQTCADLARENKIAVTTVG
;
A
#
# COMPACT_ATOMS: atom_id res chain seq x y z
N MET A 1 68.34 18.49 12.67
CA MET A 1 67.93 18.70 14.08
C MET A 1 67.14 17.47 14.49
N ASN A 2 67.80 16.45 15.06
CA ASN A 2 67.84 16.11 16.50
C ASN A 2 66.44 15.82 17.07
N THR A 3 66.09 14.74 17.78
CA THR A 3 66.68 13.45 18.22
C THR A 3 65.63 12.84 19.18
N ARG A 4 65.46 11.49 19.22
CA ARG A 4 65.23 10.58 20.40
C ARG A 4 64.11 10.92 21.42
N ARG A 5 63.47 10.05 22.21
CA ARG A 5 63.40 8.59 22.50
C ARG A 5 62.13 8.44 23.41
N ALA A 6 61.30 7.40 23.23
CA ALA A 6 61.15 6.20 24.09
C ALA A 6 60.36 6.36 25.41
N GLY A 7 59.38 5.47 25.65
CA GLY A 7 58.72 5.25 26.95
C GLY A 7 57.48 4.34 26.88
N GLU A 8 57.70 3.04 27.16
CA GLU A 8 56.86 1.88 27.57
C GLU A 8 55.31 1.90 27.60
N PRO A 9 54.66 0.71 27.48
CA PRO A 9 54.11 0.11 28.71
C PRO A 9 54.12 -1.44 28.80
N PHE A 10 54.25 -1.97 30.01
CA PHE A 10 53.86 -3.32 30.47
C PHE A 10 53.65 -3.26 32.00
N PRO A 11 53.02 -4.24 32.70
CA PRO A 11 52.12 -5.32 32.29
C PRO A 11 50.87 -5.55 33.20
N SER A 12 49.99 -6.45 32.75
CA SER A 12 49.25 -7.52 33.45
C SER A 12 48.62 -7.37 34.87
N HIS A 13 47.42 -7.96 34.98
CA HIS A 13 46.76 -8.66 36.11
C HIS A 13 45.36 -8.07 36.41
N ALA A 14 44.29 -8.80 36.71
CA ALA A 14 44.04 -10.22 36.88
C ALA A 14 42.52 -10.51 36.83
N LYS A 15 42.21 -11.72 36.38
CA LYS A 15 41.08 -12.60 36.74
C LYS A 15 40.18 -12.11 37.89
N ARG A 16 38.86 -12.08 37.65
CA ARG A 16 37.87 -12.64 38.61
C ARG A 16 36.78 -13.40 37.86
N ARG A 17 36.76 -14.70 38.14
CA ARG A 17 35.66 -15.65 37.95
C ARG A 17 34.54 -15.31 38.94
N LEU A 18 33.30 -15.48 38.52
CA LEU A 18 32.13 -15.83 39.37
C LEU A 18 31.21 -16.65 38.44
N CYS A 19 31.38 -17.97 38.47
CA CYS A 19 30.52 -18.92 39.20
C CYS A 19 29.18 -19.16 38.50
N ALA A 20 29.17 -20.23 37.71
CA ALA A 20 27.97 -20.95 37.32
C ALA A 20 27.38 -21.66 38.56
N ALA A 21 26.07 -21.59 38.71
CA ALA A 21 25.29 -22.52 39.51
C ALA A 21 23.93 -22.73 38.85
N SER A 22 23.75 -23.89 38.25
CA SER A 22 22.45 -24.47 37.93
C SER A 22 21.78 -24.98 39.22
N PRO A 23 20.45 -25.08 39.26
CA PRO A 23 19.89 -26.36 39.68
C PRO A 23 18.79 -26.86 38.75
N ARG A 24 18.75 -28.19 38.61
CA ARG A 24 17.74 -28.97 37.90
C ARG A 24 16.70 -29.52 38.90
N PHE A 25 15.44 -29.44 38.45
CA PHE A 25 14.25 -30.29 38.71
C PHE A 25 13.58 -30.38 40.09
N GLY A 26 12.25 -30.17 40.07
CA GLY A 26 11.31 -30.55 41.14
C GLY A 26 9.87 -30.04 40.97
N SER A 27 9.08 -30.74 40.15
CA SER A 27 7.61 -30.91 40.12
C SER A 27 6.61 -29.77 40.45
N ALA A 28 5.78 -29.48 39.44
CA ALA A 28 4.31 -29.38 39.46
C ALA A 28 3.60 -28.52 40.51
N SER A 29 3.07 -27.37 40.06
CA SER A 29 1.77 -26.82 40.45
C SER A 29 1.35 -25.79 39.40
N GLY A 30 0.32 -26.11 38.61
CA GLY A 30 -0.19 -25.23 37.58
C GLY A 30 -0.75 -23.94 38.18
N HIS A 31 -0.15 -22.81 37.80
CA HIS A 31 -0.77 -21.49 37.90
C HIS A 31 -0.60 -20.83 36.54
N VAL A 32 -1.72 -20.67 35.83
CA VAL A 32 -1.82 -19.82 34.65
C VAL A 32 -1.60 -18.39 35.13
N ALA A 33 -0.39 -17.84 34.93
CA ALA A 33 -0.12 -16.44 35.16
C ALA A 33 -0.78 -15.63 34.04
N VAL A 34 -2.00 -15.15 34.29
CA VAL A 34 -2.65 -14.15 33.45
C VAL A 34 -1.93 -12.82 33.69
N PHE A 35 -1.06 -12.42 32.74
CA PHE A 35 -0.53 -11.07 32.70
C PHE A 35 -1.64 -10.11 32.25
N VAL A 36 -2.25 -9.43 33.22
CA VAL A 36 -3.13 -8.28 32.95
C VAL A 36 -2.23 -7.07 32.71
N ILE A 37 -2.10 -6.65 31.44
CA ILE A 37 -1.47 -5.38 31.09
C ILE A 37 -2.38 -4.26 31.62
N ARG A 38 -1.89 -3.52 32.62
CA ARG A 38 -2.51 -2.30 33.13
C ARG A 38 -2.51 -1.24 32.02
N THR A 39 -3.67 -0.94 31.46
CA THR A 39 -3.88 0.28 30.68
C THR A 39 -3.91 1.48 31.63
N SER A 40 -2.82 2.24 31.67
CA SER A 40 -2.77 3.52 32.38
C SER A 40 -3.50 4.58 31.55
N SER A 41 -4.76 4.85 31.90
CA SER A 41 -5.48 6.02 31.40
C SER A 41 -4.86 7.29 32.01
N PHE A 42 -4.21 8.09 31.17
CA PHE A 42 -3.76 9.44 31.52
C PHE A 42 -4.99 10.36 31.57
N LEU A 43 -5.33 10.85 32.77
CA LEU A 43 -6.35 11.87 32.97
C LEU A 43 -5.71 13.26 32.74
N ILE A 44 -6.24 14.02 31.78
CA ILE A 44 -5.95 15.44 31.61
C ILE A 44 -6.62 16.19 32.77
N GLY A 45 -5.79 16.74 33.67
CA GLY A 45 -6.24 17.65 34.71
C GLY A 45 -6.69 18.98 34.10
N ARG A 46 -7.95 19.36 34.34
CA ARG A 46 -8.40 20.74 34.14
C ARG A 46 -9.07 21.24 35.42
N VAL A 47 -8.44 22.27 35.96
CA VAL A 47 -8.77 23.04 37.16
C VAL A 47 -10.11 23.73 36.98
N PHE A 48 -11.05 23.55 37.91
CA PHE A 48 -11.99 24.59 38.33
C PHE A 48 -12.37 24.39 39.82
N ARG A 49 -12.07 25.41 40.62
CA ARG A 49 -12.51 25.58 42.02
C ARG A 49 -13.94 26.15 42.02
N GLY A 50 -14.76 25.74 43.00
CA GLY A 50 -15.78 26.65 43.55
C GLY A 50 -17.09 26.02 44.05
N PHE A 51 -17.17 25.86 45.38
CA PHE A 51 -18.35 26.01 46.26
C PHE A 51 -19.54 25.02 46.22
N GLY A 52 -19.88 24.48 47.41
CA GLY A 52 -21.28 24.22 47.79
C GLY A 52 -21.62 22.90 48.51
N THR A 53 -21.17 22.75 49.75
CA THR A 53 -21.78 22.04 50.92
C THR A 53 -23.12 21.26 50.74
N THR A 54 -23.11 19.94 50.98
CA THR A 54 -23.65 19.15 52.13
C THR A 54 -25.09 18.61 52.03
N ALA A 55 -25.23 17.26 52.04
CA ALA A 55 -26.20 16.45 52.83
C ALA A 55 -26.13 14.97 52.38
N TRP A 56 -25.54 14.08 53.19
CA TRP A 56 -26.20 13.08 54.06
C TRP A 56 -26.82 11.85 53.37
N CYS A 57 -26.21 10.70 53.72
CA CYS A 57 -26.82 9.50 54.29
C CYS A 57 -26.68 8.18 53.51
N LEU A 58 -26.26 7.17 54.28
CA LEU A 58 -25.96 5.80 53.93
C LEU A 58 -27.20 4.94 53.68
N SER A 59 -26.97 3.86 52.92
CA SER A 59 -27.56 2.52 53.01
C SER A 59 -29.02 2.31 52.56
N THR A 60 -29.23 1.44 51.56
CA THR A 60 -29.59 0.02 51.75
C THR A 60 -29.86 -0.71 50.42
N LEU A 61 -29.66 -2.03 50.47
CA LEU A 61 -29.87 -3.04 49.42
C LEU A 61 -31.28 -3.04 48.81
N SER A 62 -31.39 -3.40 47.51
CA SER A 62 -31.99 -4.67 47.04
C SER A 62 -32.49 -4.61 45.59
N ALA A 63 -32.34 -5.74 44.91
CA ALA A 63 -32.73 -6.02 43.53
C ALA A 63 -34.23 -5.87 43.24
N PHE A 64 -34.59 -5.54 41.99
CA PHE A 64 -35.94 -5.77 41.48
C PHE A 64 -35.93 -6.23 40.01
N LYS A 65 -36.54 -7.41 39.82
CA LYS A 65 -37.03 -7.98 38.55
C LYS A 65 -38.11 -7.08 37.95
N VAL A 66 -38.17 -6.96 36.62
CA VAL A 66 -39.35 -6.47 35.91
C VAL A 66 -39.75 -7.45 34.83
N GLY A 67 -40.98 -7.97 34.95
CA GLY A 67 -41.77 -8.59 33.90
C GLY A 67 -43.13 -7.89 33.81
N GLY A 68 -43.75 -7.91 32.63
CA GLY A 68 -45.06 -7.32 32.32
C GLY A 68 -45.13 -6.97 30.82
N VAL A 69 -45.65 -7.84 29.94
CA VAL A 69 -47.06 -8.01 29.49
C VAL A 69 -47.60 -6.82 28.69
N ILE A 70 -47.92 -7.05 27.40
CA ILE A 70 -48.66 -6.16 26.48
C ILE A 70 -49.85 -6.98 25.90
N PRO A 71 -51.06 -6.42 25.74
CA PRO A 71 -52.26 -7.20 25.44
C PRO A 71 -52.51 -7.44 23.95
N ALA A 72 -53.28 -8.50 23.69
CA ALA A 72 -53.69 -9.00 22.38
C ALA A 72 -54.89 -8.25 21.78
N LEU A 73 -54.93 -8.16 20.45
CA LEU A 73 -56.13 -7.89 19.67
C LEU A 73 -56.33 -9.02 18.64
N ALA A 74 -57.49 -9.67 18.69
CA ALA A 74 -57.84 -10.83 17.89
C ALA A 74 -58.52 -10.44 16.57
N ILE A 75 -58.15 -11.10 15.47
CA ILE A 75 -59.01 -11.27 14.29
C ILE A 75 -58.90 -12.73 13.85
N ALA A 76 -60.00 -13.47 13.99
CA ALA A 76 -60.17 -14.83 13.51
C ALA A 76 -60.81 -14.81 12.13
N ARG A 77 -60.31 -15.60 11.16
CA ARG A 77 -61.11 -16.16 10.05
C ARG A 77 -60.60 -17.53 9.61
N HIS A 78 -61.58 -18.43 9.48
CA HIS A 78 -61.67 -19.81 8.98
C HIS A 78 -60.56 -20.45 8.13
N ARG A 79 -60.32 -21.73 8.42
CA ARG A 79 -59.84 -22.76 7.46
C ARG A 79 -61.03 -23.45 6.79
N PRO A 80 -60.83 -23.94 5.55
CA PRO A 80 -61.31 -25.26 5.16
C PRO A 80 -60.16 -26.19 4.70
N GLN A 81 -60.46 -27.49 4.68
CA GLN A 81 -59.56 -28.63 4.51
C GLN A 81 -59.27 -29.02 3.03
N ALA A 82 -58.08 -29.61 2.85
CA ALA A 82 -57.68 -30.76 2.02
C ALA A 82 -58.11 -30.90 0.55
N ALA A 83 -57.12 -31.06 -0.35
CA ALA A 83 -56.88 -32.30 -1.12
C ALA A 83 -55.80 -32.11 -2.22
N GLY A 84 -54.83 -33.03 -2.26
CA GLY A 84 -54.43 -33.76 -3.46
C GLY A 84 -53.74 -33.09 -4.65
N ILE A 85 -52.67 -33.77 -5.05
CA ILE A 85 -52.17 -33.99 -6.43
C ILE A 85 -51.01 -33.08 -6.89
N SER A 86 -49.95 -33.83 -7.18
CA SER A 86 -48.65 -33.55 -7.75
C SER A 86 -48.64 -32.89 -9.13
N ASP A 87 -47.48 -32.31 -9.43
CA ASP A 87 -46.96 -31.93 -10.75
C ASP A 87 -47.54 -30.70 -11.44
N PHE A 88 -46.95 -29.55 -11.11
CA PHE A 88 -46.78 -28.46 -12.08
C PHE A 88 -45.42 -27.76 -11.87
N GLN A 89 -44.47 -28.01 -12.76
CA GLN A 89 -43.17 -27.34 -12.81
C GLN A 89 -43.35 -25.88 -13.28
N PHE A 90 -42.88 -24.92 -12.48
CA PHE A 90 -42.67 -23.54 -12.93
C PHE A 90 -41.32 -23.44 -13.66
N PRO A 91 -41.24 -22.86 -14.86
CA PRO A 91 -39.96 -22.59 -15.50
C PRO A 91 -39.24 -21.47 -14.75
N THR A 92 -38.09 -21.78 -14.13
CA THR A 92 -37.18 -20.79 -13.58
C THR A 92 -36.41 -20.12 -14.72
N ALA A 93 -37.01 -19.08 -15.32
CA ALA A 93 -36.29 -18.16 -16.19
C ALA A 93 -35.38 -17.28 -15.31
N ASN A 94 -34.09 -17.60 -15.28
CA ASN A 94 -33.04 -16.74 -14.75
C ASN A 94 -32.89 -15.53 -15.68
N TRP A 95 -33.45 -14.38 -15.29
CA TRP A 95 -33.04 -13.10 -15.87
C TRP A 95 -31.98 -12.49 -14.95
N LYS A 96 -30.70 -12.66 -15.29
CA LYS A 96 -29.64 -11.79 -14.78
C LYS A 96 -29.65 -10.53 -15.63
N LEU A 97 -30.05 -9.41 -15.04
CA LEU A 97 -29.83 -8.10 -15.64
C LEU A 97 -28.33 -7.80 -15.49
N GLU A 98 -27.53 -8.16 -16.50
CA GLU A 98 -26.15 -7.71 -16.59
C GLU A 98 -26.14 -6.23 -16.94
N ILE A 99 -26.02 -5.38 -15.92
CA ILE A 99 -25.59 -4.00 -16.12
C ILE A 99 -24.09 -4.08 -16.40
N GLY A 100 -23.75 -4.32 -17.66
CA GLY A 100 -22.38 -4.28 -18.14
C GLY A 100 -21.81 -2.88 -17.94
N ASN A 101 -21.04 -2.69 -16.88
CA ASN A 101 -20.10 -1.58 -16.81
C ASN A 101 -18.98 -1.95 -17.80
N PRO A 102 -18.70 -1.17 -18.86
CA PRO A 102 -17.60 -1.51 -19.74
C PRO A 102 -16.32 -1.48 -18.90
N ALA A 103 -15.68 -2.64 -18.75
CA ALA A 103 -14.33 -2.70 -18.24
C ALA A 103 -13.47 -1.72 -19.06
N PRO A 104 -12.55 -0.96 -18.43
CA PRO A 104 -11.58 -0.19 -19.20
C PRO A 104 -10.92 -1.15 -20.20
N LEU A 105 -10.81 -0.71 -21.45
CA LEU A 105 -10.24 -1.48 -22.54
C LEU A 105 -8.82 -1.92 -22.15
N SER A 106 -8.69 -3.14 -21.60
CA SER A 106 -7.39 -3.75 -21.38
C SER A 106 -6.80 -3.96 -22.77
N LEU A 107 -5.70 -3.26 -23.06
CA LEU A 107 -4.97 -3.51 -24.29
C LEU A 107 -4.40 -4.93 -24.20
N ASN A 108 -4.89 -5.83 -25.06
CA ASN A 108 -4.22 -7.11 -25.27
C ASN A 108 -2.83 -6.82 -25.87
N GLU A 109 -1.84 -7.67 -25.59
CA GLU A 109 -0.45 -7.54 -26.08
C GLU A 109 -0.39 -7.23 -27.58
N ALA A 110 -1.26 -7.85 -28.38
CA ALA A 110 -1.40 -7.65 -29.83
C ALA A 110 -1.79 -6.23 -30.29
N ASN A 111 -2.25 -5.36 -29.38
CA ASN A 111 -2.66 -3.98 -29.70
C ASN A 111 -1.60 -2.94 -29.27
N VAL A 112 -0.68 -3.33 -28.38
CA VAL A 112 0.45 -2.50 -27.92
C VAL A 112 1.48 -2.36 -29.03
N ASP A 113 1.70 -3.45 -29.78
CA ASP A 113 2.58 -3.49 -30.96
C ASP A 113 2.16 -2.53 -32.08
N LYS A 114 0.94 -1.97 -32.02
CA LYS A 114 0.42 -1.00 -32.99
C LYS A 114 0.51 0.44 -32.53
N ILE A 115 0.98 0.71 -31.31
CA ILE A 115 1.08 2.07 -30.78
C ILE A 115 2.40 2.68 -31.28
N GLU A 116 2.34 3.39 -32.40
CA GLU A 116 3.51 4.08 -32.96
C GLU A 116 3.87 5.35 -32.17
N THR A 117 2.87 6.05 -31.63
CA THR A 117 3.04 7.27 -30.83
C THR A 117 2.41 7.12 -29.45
N LEU A 118 3.19 7.35 -28.39
CA LEU A 118 2.74 7.27 -27.00
C LEU A 118 2.98 8.59 -26.25
N GLY A 119 1.95 9.07 -25.56
CA GLY A 119 2.02 10.15 -24.58
C GLY A 119 2.44 9.65 -23.21
N ILE A 120 3.33 10.37 -22.51
CA ILE A 120 3.70 10.07 -21.12
C ILE A 120 3.33 11.27 -20.25
N ILE A 121 2.41 11.11 -19.32
CA ILE A 121 2.16 12.06 -18.23
C ILE A 121 3.15 11.71 -17.12
N ALA A 122 4.25 12.45 -17.05
CA ALA A 122 5.42 12.09 -16.26
C ALA A 122 5.42 12.80 -14.89
N GLY A 123 5.16 12.05 -13.83
CA GLY A 123 5.39 12.47 -12.45
C GLY A 123 6.87 12.40 -12.06
N ASN A 124 7.11 12.26 -10.76
CA ASN A 124 8.44 12.18 -10.16
C ASN A 124 9.01 10.75 -10.09
N ARG A 125 10.23 10.65 -9.55
CA ARG A 125 11.04 9.42 -9.41
C ARG A 125 11.44 8.83 -10.76
N SER A 126 11.98 7.61 -10.76
CA SER A 126 12.59 6.96 -11.92
C SER A 126 11.60 6.29 -12.88
N LEU A 127 10.34 6.06 -12.48
CA LEU A 127 9.37 5.32 -13.31
C LEU A 127 9.13 5.93 -14.71
N PRO A 128 9.00 7.27 -14.89
CA PRO A 128 8.89 7.85 -16.23
C PRO A 128 10.09 7.57 -17.13
N LEU A 129 11.30 7.63 -16.58
CA LEU A 129 12.55 7.37 -17.32
C LEU A 129 12.61 5.91 -17.76
N VAL A 130 12.23 5.00 -16.85
CA VAL A 130 12.20 3.56 -17.09
C VAL A 130 11.15 3.22 -18.14
N LEU A 131 9.93 3.74 -17.98
CA LEU A 131 8.86 3.54 -18.96
C LEU A 131 9.26 4.03 -20.35
N ALA A 132 9.89 5.20 -20.47
CA ALA A 132 10.34 5.71 -21.77
C ALA A 132 11.31 4.73 -22.45
N LYS A 133 12.28 4.19 -21.70
CA LYS A 133 13.23 3.19 -22.21
C LYS A 133 12.54 1.90 -22.63
N GLU A 134 11.65 1.35 -21.80
CA GLU A 134 10.95 0.11 -22.12
C GLU A 134 9.97 0.27 -23.30
N ALA A 135 9.29 1.42 -23.39
CA ALA A 135 8.44 1.73 -24.53
C ALA A 135 9.25 1.80 -25.83
N ARG A 136 10.45 2.39 -25.82
CA ARG A 136 11.36 2.36 -26.97
C ARG A 136 11.81 0.95 -27.32
N ASN A 137 12.22 0.16 -26.32
CA ASN A 137 12.65 -1.22 -26.53
C ASN A 137 11.53 -2.09 -27.13
N ALA A 138 10.28 -1.78 -26.79
CA ALA A 138 9.08 -2.41 -27.34
C ALA A 138 8.64 -1.86 -28.71
N GLY A 139 9.42 -0.96 -29.32
CA GLY A 139 9.18 -0.49 -30.69
C GLY A 139 8.31 0.78 -30.83
N VAL A 140 8.00 1.48 -29.74
CA VAL A 140 7.28 2.77 -29.85
C VAL A 140 8.18 3.80 -30.54
N GLN A 141 7.75 4.25 -31.73
CA GLN A 141 8.55 5.10 -32.62
C GLN A 141 8.56 6.56 -32.19
N ARG A 142 7.51 7.04 -31.52
CA ARG A 142 7.43 8.42 -31.06
C ARG A 142 6.92 8.53 -29.62
N LEU A 143 7.66 9.22 -28.77
CA LEU A 143 7.33 9.51 -27.37
C LEU A 143 7.15 11.01 -27.17
N VAL A 144 6.00 11.39 -26.61
CA VAL A 144 5.68 12.78 -26.25
C VAL A 144 5.43 12.83 -24.75
N ALA A 145 6.26 13.53 -24.00
CA ALA A 145 6.07 13.68 -22.56
C ALA A 145 5.38 15.00 -22.21
N VAL A 146 4.46 14.95 -21.26
CA VAL A 146 4.04 16.11 -20.45
C VAL A 146 4.73 15.97 -19.10
N ALA A 147 5.56 16.95 -18.77
CA ALA A 147 6.34 17.01 -17.54
C ALA A 147 5.84 18.13 -16.63
N PHE A 148 6.03 17.96 -15.33
CA PHE A 148 5.61 18.90 -14.30
C PHE A 148 6.82 19.60 -13.68
N ASP A 149 6.80 20.94 -13.69
CA ASP A 149 7.82 21.77 -13.05
C ASP A 149 8.02 21.37 -11.58
N GLY A 150 9.26 21.07 -11.19
CA GLY A 150 9.62 20.71 -9.82
C GLY A 150 9.23 19.29 -9.39
N GLU A 151 8.69 18.47 -10.30
CA GLU A 151 8.35 17.06 -10.05
C GLU A 151 9.12 16.11 -10.97
N THR A 152 9.03 16.33 -12.28
CA THR A 152 9.60 15.43 -13.27
C THR A 152 11.10 15.59 -13.35
N ASP A 153 11.81 14.47 -13.43
CA ASP A 153 13.26 14.47 -13.67
C ASP A 153 13.57 15.04 -15.08
N PRO A 154 14.36 16.14 -15.19
CA PRO A 154 14.74 16.72 -16.47
C PRO A 154 15.48 15.76 -17.41
N ALA A 155 16.09 14.70 -16.88
CA ALA A 155 16.73 13.65 -17.68
C ALA A 155 15.75 12.97 -18.66
N LEU A 156 14.44 13.04 -18.41
CA LEU A 156 13.42 12.49 -19.32
C LEU A 156 13.49 13.12 -20.71
N ALA A 157 13.90 14.39 -20.82
CA ALA A 157 14.02 15.10 -22.09
C ALA A 157 14.97 14.39 -23.08
N GLY A 158 15.96 13.64 -22.59
CA GLY A 158 16.89 12.87 -23.43
C GLY A 158 16.35 11.50 -23.88
N LEU A 159 15.17 11.09 -23.41
CA LEU A 159 14.58 9.77 -23.69
C LEU A 159 13.32 9.85 -24.56
N VAL A 160 12.81 11.05 -24.82
CA VAL A 160 11.57 11.31 -25.57
C VAL A 160 11.84 12.25 -26.74
N ASP A 161 10.98 12.24 -27.76
CA ASP A 161 11.16 13.13 -28.93
C ASP A 161 10.71 14.55 -28.62
N GLU A 162 9.66 14.69 -27.80
CA GLU A 162 9.10 15.97 -27.41
C GLU A 162 8.72 15.96 -25.94
N ILE A 163 8.98 17.08 -25.26
CA ILE A 163 8.60 17.28 -23.86
C ILE A 163 7.94 18.65 -23.70
N VAL A 164 6.80 18.68 -23.00
CA VAL A 164 6.08 19.90 -22.68
C VAL A 164 6.03 20.06 -21.17
N TRP A 165 6.67 21.12 -20.68
CA TRP A 165 6.67 21.46 -19.26
C TRP A 165 5.43 22.27 -18.90
N ILE A 166 4.72 21.82 -17.87
CA ILE A 166 3.53 22.48 -17.33
C ILE A 166 3.59 22.51 -15.80
N LYS A 167 2.70 23.28 -15.19
CA LYS A 167 2.47 23.24 -13.74
C LYS A 167 1.36 22.25 -13.40
N VAL A 168 1.41 21.67 -12.20
CA VAL A 168 0.36 20.81 -11.69
C VAL A 168 -0.98 21.56 -11.68
N GLY A 169 -2.03 20.94 -12.23
CA GLY A 169 -3.37 21.53 -12.37
C GLY A 169 -3.69 22.15 -13.73
N GLN A 170 -2.70 22.29 -14.65
CA GLN A 170 -2.94 22.83 -15.99
C GLN A 170 -3.47 21.77 -16.97
N LEU A 171 -4.66 21.22 -16.67
CA LEU A 171 -5.31 20.14 -17.43
C LEU A 171 -5.51 20.49 -18.92
N SER A 172 -5.97 21.70 -19.22
CA SER A 172 -6.18 22.18 -20.59
C SER A 172 -4.87 22.21 -21.38
N LYS A 173 -3.77 22.63 -20.74
CA LYS A 173 -2.45 22.61 -21.39
C LYS A 173 -1.92 21.20 -21.61
N MET A 174 -2.14 20.30 -20.65
CA MET A 174 -1.79 18.88 -20.81
C MET A 174 -2.52 18.26 -22.00
N ILE A 175 -3.84 18.46 -22.11
CA ILE A 175 -4.63 17.95 -23.22
C ILE A 175 -4.19 18.58 -24.55
N ALA A 176 -3.97 19.90 -24.57
CA ALA A 176 -3.45 20.61 -25.75
C ALA A 176 -2.08 20.09 -26.20
N ALA A 177 -1.20 19.74 -25.25
CA ALA A 177 0.13 19.21 -25.55
C ALA A 177 0.05 17.93 -26.37
N PHE A 178 -0.86 17.02 -26.02
CA PHE A 178 -1.09 15.76 -26.75
C PHE A 178 -1.85 15.96 -28.06
N THR A 179 -2.97 16.67 -28.04
CA THR A 179 -3.82 16.87 -29.22
C THR A 179 -3.11 17.64 -30.34
N HIS A 180 -2.37 18.70 -30.03
CA HIS A 180 -1.58 19.44 -31.03
C HIS A 180 -0.46 18.60 -31.66
N ARG A 181 -0.07 17.51 -31.00
CA ARG A 181 0.98 16.58 -31.46
C ARG A 181 0.41 15.29 -32.04
N GLY A 182 -0.91 15.17 -32.17
CA GLY A 182 -1.58 13.98 -32.71
C GLY A 182 -1.45 12.74 -31.83
N VAL A 183 -1.19 12.90 -30.53
CA VAL A 183 -1.09 11.77 -29.59
C VAL A 183 -2.50 11.26 -29.27
N GLN A 184 -2.76 9.99 -29.56
CA GLN A 184 -4.08 9.36 -29.32
C GLN A 184 -4.09 8.49 -28.05
N HIS A 185 -2.93 8.02 -27.60
CA HIS A 185 -2.79 7.15 -26.44
C HIS A 185 -1.77 7.74 -25.49
N CYS A 186 -2.08 7.77 -24.20
CA CYS A 186 -1.15 8.21 -23.17
C CYS A 186 -1.21 7.31 -21.94
N VAL A 187 -0.14 7.34 -21.16
CA VAL A 187 0.00 6.63 -19.88
C VAL A 187 0.43 7.60 -18.80
N MET A 188 0.11 7.29 -17.55
CA MET A 188 0.65 7.99 -16.38
C MET A 188 1.79 7.18 -15.78
N ALA A 189 2.90 7.85 -15.46
CA ALA A 189 4.04 7.22 -14.81
C ALA A 189 4.62 8.16 -13.75
N GLY A 190 4.96 7.61 -12.58
CA GLY A 190 5.49 8.37 -11.45
C GLY A 190 4.41 8.94 -10.55
N GLN A 191 4.83 9.60 -9.48
CA GLN A 191 3.93 10.18 -8.48
C GLN A 191 3.92 11.71 -8.58
N ILE A 192 2.95 12.36 -7.95
CA ILE A 192 2.99 13.81 -7.69
C ILE A 192 3.08 14.00 -6.19
N ALA A 193 4.02 14.82 -5.72
CA ALA A 193 4.22 15.04 -4.31
C ALA A 193 3.00 15.76 -3.69
N PRO A 194 2.50 15.32 -2.52
CA PRO A 194 1.34 15.97 -1.89
C PRO A 194 1.51 17.47 -1.66
N LYS A 195 2.74 17.96 -1.45
CA LYS A 195 3.04 19.39 -1.31
C LYS A 195 2.61 20.23 -2.52
N HIS A 196 2.76 19.71 -3.74
CA HIS A 196 2.39 20.45 -4.96
C HIS A 196 0.90 20.32 -5.28
N LEU A 197 0.16 19.44 -4.58
CA LEU A 197 -1.30 19.50 -4.57
C LEU A 197 -1.83 20.74 -3.82
N TYR A 198 -1.02 21.36 -2.95
CA TYR A 198 -1.38 22.63 -2.31
C TYR A 198 -0.96 23.86 -3.12
N GLU A 199 -0.07 23.68 -4.11
CA GLU A 199 0.39 24.73 -5.03
C GLU A 199 -0.24 24.62 -6.43
N LEU A 200 -1.42 23.96 -6.51
CA LEU A 200 -2.14 23.76 -7.75
C LEU A 200 -2.45 25.10 -8.43
N ARG A 201 -2.24 25.15 -9.74
CA ARG A 201 -2.76 26.22 -10.61
C ARG A 201 -3.80 25.64 -11.57
N PRO A 202 -5.00 25.31 -11.07
CA PRO A 202 -6.05 24.74 -11.90
C PRO A 202 -6.45 25.76 -12.96
N ASP A 203 -6.45 25.34 -14.22
CA ASP A 203 -7.14 26.11 -15.26
C ASP A 203 -8.66 25.92 -15.18
N LEU A 204 -9.41 26.71 -15.97
CA LEU A 204 -10.89 26.69 -15.94
C LEU A 204 -11.47 25.29 -16.15
N ARG A 205 -10.81 24.47 -16.98
CA ARG A 205 -11.23 23.09 -17.25
C ARG A 205 -10.97 22.19 -16.05
N ALA A 206 -9.78 22.26 -15.45
CA ALA A 206 -9.46 21.54 -14.22
C ALA A 206 -10.42 21.93 -13.08
N LEU A 207 -10.73 23.22 -12.95
CA LEU A 207 -11.65 23.74 -11.96
C LEU A 207 -13.08 23.23 -12.21
N GLY A 208 -13.56 23.28 -13.46
CA GLY A 208 -14.86 22.74 -13.85
C GLY A 208 -14.97 21.23 -13.59
N MET A 209 -13.93 20.46 -13.89
CA MET A 209 -13.83 19.04 -13.56
C MET A 209 -13.92 18.82 -12.04
N LEU A 210 -13.11 19.54 -11.25
CA LEU A 210 -13.10 19.46 -9.78
C LEU A 210 -14.45 19.80 -9.13
N PHE A 211 -15.21 20.72 -9.71
CA PHE A 211 -16.55 21.08 -9.22
C PHE A 211 -17.61 20.00 -9.48
N ARG A 212 -17.41 19.14 -10.49
CA ARG A 212 -18.35 18.05 -10.83
C ARG A 212 -18.12 16.79 -9.99
N LEU A 213 -16.96 16.69 -9.35
CA LEU A 213 -16.61 15.56 -8.49
C LEU A 213 -17.33 15.67 -7.13
N LYS A 214 -18.13 14.65 -6.80
CA LYS A 214 -18.78 14.52 -5.48
C LYS A 214 -17.74 14.28 -4.38
N GLU A 215 -16.73 13.47 -4.68
CA GLU A 215 -15.63 13.15 -3.80
C GLU A 215 -14.31 13.44 -4.52
N LYS A 216 -13.35 14.01 -3.79
CA LYS A 216 -12.04 14.42 -4.31
C LYS A 216 -10.94 13.50 -3.77
N ASN A 217 -11.09 12.21 -3.98
CA ASN A 217 -10.06 11.22 -3.69
C ASN A 217 -9.21 10.96 -4.94
N ALA A 218 -8.10 10.23 -4.79
CA ALA A 218 -7.18 9.99 -5.91
C ALA A 218 -7.85 9.25 -7.07
N HIS A 219 -8.67 8.23 -6.78
CA HIS A 219 -9.34 7.42 -7.79
C HIS A 219 -10.34 8.25 -8.62
N THR A 220 -11.21 9.03 -7.97
CA THR A 220 -12.17 9.89 -8.68
C THR A 220 -11.48 11.01 -9.46
N LEU A 221 -10.38 11.55 -8.93
CA LEU A 221 -9.61 12.59 -9.59
C LEU A 221 -8.94 12.08 -10.87
N PHE A 222 -8.21 10.95 -10.80
CA PHE A 222 -7.53 10.39 -11.96
C PHE A 222 -8.52 9.83 -12.99
N GLY A 223 -9.63 9.24 -12.54
CA GLY A 223 -10.74 8.86 -13.43
C GLY A 223 -11.30 10.05 -14.21
N ALA A 224 -11.55 11.18 -13.53
CA ALA A 224 -12.03 12.38 -14.20
C ALA A 224 -11.00 13.00 -15.17
N ILE A 225 -9.71 12.92 -14.85
CA ILE A 225 -8.64 13.32 -15.79
C ILE A 225 -8.68 12.44 -17.05
N ALA A 226 -8.84 11.12 -16.89
CA ALA A 226 -8.97 10.19 -18.00
C ALA A 226 -10.19 10.51 -18.89
N ASP A 227 -11.32 10.85 -18.27
CA ASP A 227 -12.54 11.25 -18.98
C ASP A 227 -12.37 12.57 -19.74
N GLU A 228 -11.67 13.55 -19.15
CA GLU A 228 -11.37 14.82 -19.81
C GLU A 228 -10.42 14.64 -21.00
N LEU A 229 -9.38 13.82 -20.88
CA LEU A 229 -8.50 13.46 -22.00
C LEU A 229 -9.27 12.78 -23.14
N LYS A 230 -10.16 11.84 -22.79
CA LYS A 230 -10.94 11.08 -23.77
C LYS A 230 -11.89 11.95 -24.60
N LYS A 231 -12.43 13.04 -24.03
CA LYS A 231 -13.29 13.99 -24.76
C LYS A 231 -12.58 14.65 -25.95
N ASP A 232 -11.26 14.80 -25.87
CA ASP A 232 -10.44 15.37 -26.94
C ASP A 232 -9.70 14.30 -27.75
N GLY A 233 -10.12 13.04 -27.65
CA GLY A 233 -9.56 11.94 -28.44
C GLY A 233 -8.24 11.37 -27.92
N VAL A 234 -7.85 11.67 -26.69
CA VAL A 234 -6.66 11.09 -26.05
C VAL A 234 -7.09 10.02 -25.04
N ALA A 235 -6.82 8.75 -25.33
CA ALA A 235 -7.11 7.66 -24.43
C ALA A 235 -6.02 7.50 -23.38
N LEU A 236 -6.38 7.57 -22.09
CA LEU A 236 -5.52 7.11 -21.00
C LEU A 236 -5.59 5.59 -20.90
N ILE A 237 -4.47 4.92 -21.15
CA ILE A 237 -4.30 3.47 -21.19
C ILE A 237 -3.34 2.99 -20.09
N GLU A 238 -3.25 1.67 -19.92
CA GLU A 238 -2.35 1.06 -18.93
C GLU A 238 -0.89 1.08 -19.42
N ALA A 239 0.04 1.35 -18.51
CA ALA A 239 1.47 1.27 -18.79
C ALA A 239 2.03 -0.16 -18.65
N THR A 240 1.24 -1.08 -18.08
CA THR A 240 1.61 -2.46 -17.77
C THR A 240 2.22 -3.24 -18.93
N PRO A 241 1.79 -3.09 -20.20
CA PRO A 241 2.36 -3.91 -21.26
C PRO A 241 3.85 -3.64 -21.50
N TRP A 242 4.29 -2.39 -21.35
CA TRP A 242 5.70 -2.02 -21.46
C TRP A 242 6.49 -2.30 -20.17
N LEU A 243 5.81 -2.34 -19.03
CA LEU A 243 6.45 -2.53 -17.72
C LEU A 243 6.50 -3.99 -17.28
N LYS A 244 5.89 -4.91 -18.03
CA LYS A 244 5.87 -6.36 -17.74
C LYS A 244 7.26 -6.96 -17.45
N PRO A 245 8.36 -6.62 -18.15
CA PRO A 245 9.70 -7.11 -17.81
C PRO A 245 10.16 -6.71 -16.41
N LEU A 246 9.57 -5.67 -15.84
CA LEU A 246 9.87 -5.13 -14.52
C LEU A 246 8.91 -5.62 -13.44
N MET A 247 7.97 -6.51 -13.78
CA MET A 247 6.97 -7.07 -12.88
C MET A 247 7.31 -8.53 -12.57
N PRO A 248 7.92 -8.81 -11.41
CA PRO A 248 8.33 -10.17 -11.08
C PRO A 248 7.14 -11.12 -10.94
N SER A 249 7.23 -12.26 -11.64
CA SER A 249 6.22 -13.33 -11.60
C SER A 249 6.41 -14.25 -10.41
N THR A 250 5.42 -15.12 -10.18
CA THR A 250 5.44 -16.12 -9.11
C THR A 250 6.76 -16.91 -9.09
N GLY A 251 7.35 -17.01 -7.90
CA GLY A 251 8.62 -17.72 -7.68
C GLY A 251 9.87 -16.85 -7.84
N PHE A 252 9.72 -15.56 -8.15
CA PHE A 252 10.85 -14.64 -8.14
C PHE A 252 11.48 -14.52 -6.74
N HIS A 253 12.81 -14.53 -6.72
CA HIS A 253 13.58 -14.50 -5.47
C HIS A 253 14.96 -13.88 -5.67
N LEU A 254 15.33 -12.97 -4.77
CA LEU A 254 16.68 -12.43 -4.60
C LEU A 254 17.15 -12.63 -3.16
N GLY A 255 18.47 -12.72 -2.98
CA GLY A 255 19.08 -12.83 -1.66
C GLY A 255 18.97 -14.25 -1.05
N PRO A 256 19.14 -14.37 0.28
CA PRO A 256 19.13 -15.67 0.97
C PRO A 256 17.79 -16.40 0.84
N LYS A 257 17.81 -17.74 0.93
CA LYS A 257 16.57 -18.53 1.03
C LYS A 257 15.85 -18.22 2.34
N LEU A 258 14.52 -18.19 2.31
CA LEU A 258 13.69 -18.02 3.50
C LEU A 258 13.78 -19.25 4.41
N SER A 259 13.77 -19.02 5.72
CA SER A 259 13.48 -20.07 6.71
C SER A 259 11.99 -20.44 6.69
N ALA A 260 11.63 -21.56 7.32
CA ALA A 260 10.22 -21.96 7.46
C ALA A 260 9.38 -20.90 8.20
N ASP A 261 9.95 -20.29 9.25
CA ASP A 261 9.27 -19.24 10.03
C ASP A 261 9.08 -17.96 9.20
N GLN A 262 10.09 -17.58 8.42
CA GLN A 262 9.99 -16.43 7.50
C GLN A 262 8.95 -16.67 6.41
N GLN A 263 8.88 -17.88 5.85
CA GLN A 263 7.87 -18.24 4.87
C GLN A 263 6.46 -18.17 5.47
N ALA A 264 6.27 -18.67 6.69
CA ALA A 264 5.00 -18.57 7.41
C ALA A 264 4.59 -17.11 7.68
N ASP A 265 5.56 -16.25 8.03
CA ASP A 265 5.34 -14.81 8.20
C ASP A 265 5.00 -14.11 6.87
N VAL A 266 5.62 -14.50 5.75
CA VAL A 266 5.24 -13.99 4.42
C VAL A 266 3.79 -14.31 4.10
N GLU A 267 3.37 -15.56 4.29
CA GLU A 267 1.99 -16.00 4.02
C GLU A 267 0.98 -15.32 4.95
N PHE A 268 1.32 -15.22 6.25
CA PHE A 268 0.52 -14.50 7.22
C PHE A 268 0.38 -13.03 6.86
N GLY A 269 1.51 -12.35 6.60
CA GLY A 269 1.56 -10.95 6.23
C GLY A 269 0.81 -10.66 4.94
N PHE A 270 0.90 -11.54 3.93
CA PHE A 270 0.15 -11.41 2.69
C PHE A 270 -1.36 -11.37 2.94
N ARG A 271 -1.89 -12.34 3.71
CA ARG A 271 -3.32 -12.38 4.06
C ARG A 271 -3.77 -11.10 4.76
N ILE A 272 -3.00 -10.61 5.74
CA ILE A 272 -3.35 -9.38 6.47
C ILE A 272 -3.27 -8.16 5.54
N ALA A 273 -2.22 -8.04 4.74
CA ALA A 273 -2.04 -6.92 3.82
C ALA A 273 -3.20 -6.82 2.82
N LYS A 274 -3.72 -7.95 2.30
CA LYS A 274 -4.91 -7.95 1.42
C LYS A 274 -6.14 -7.37 2.13
N GLU A 275 -6.37 -7.70 3.41
CA GLU A 275 -7.51 -7.16 4.17
C GLU A 275 -7.36 -5.67 4.48
N ILE A 276 -6.18 -5.23 4.91
CA ILE A 276 -5.90 -3.81 5.14
C ILE A 276 -6.09 -3.01 3.85
N SER A 277 -5.62 -3.56 2.73
CA SER A 277 -5.76 -2.93 1.42
C SER A 277 -7.21 -2.87 0.95
N ARG A 278 -8.01 -3.90 1.24
CA ARG A 278 -9.47 -3.91 0.97
C ARG A 278 -10.21 -2.81 1.72
N LEU A 279 -9.71 -2.40 2.89
CA LEU A 279 -10.27 -1.31 3.70
C LEU A 279 -9.73 0.08 3.28
N GLU A 280 -8.91 0.17 2.24
CA GLU A 280 -8.28 1.40 1.76
C GLU A 280 -7.40 2.12 2.80
N ILE A 281 -6.86 1.38 3.78
CA ILE A 281 -6.01 1.94 4.84
C ILE A 281 -4.56 2.08 4.36
N GLY A 282 -4.02 1.03 3.75
CA GLY A 282 -2.63 0.95 3.30
C GLY A 282 -2.35 -0.33 2.52
N GLN A 283 -1.13 -0.51 2.05
CA GLN A 283 -0.73 -1.63 1.19
C GLN A 283 0.37 -2.51 1.79
N THR A 284 0.99 -2.06 2.88
CA THR A 284 2.14 -2.71 3.49
C THR A 284 1.86 -3.10 4.93
N VAL A 285 2.32 -4.28 5.33
CA VAL A 285 2.39 -4.71 6.73
C VAL A 285 3.79 -5.18 7.06
N VAL A 286 4.18 -5.06 8.33
CA VAL A 286 5.40 -5.65 8.87
C VAL A 286 5.00 -6.63 9.95
N VAL A 287 5.48 -7.87 9.83
CA VAL A 287 5.15 -8.97 10.71
C VAL A 287 6.41 -9.63 11.24
N LYS A 288 6.30 -10.28 12.40
CA LYS A 288 7.34 -11.11 12.98
C LYS A 288 6.73 -12.15 13.90
N ASP A 289 7.12 -13.40 13.74
CA ASP A 289 6.71 -14.52 14.58
C ASP A 289 5.16 -14.60 14.71
N GLY A 290 4.45 -14.42 13.60
CA GLY A 290 2.99 -14.42 13.51
C GLY A 290 2.29 -13.19 14.10
N THR A 291 3.03 -12.14 14.46
CA THR A 291 2.50 -10.90 15.04
C THR A 291 2.64 -9.73 14.06
N VAL A 292 1.56 -8.97 13.88
CA VAL A 292 1.61 -7.71 13.11
C VAL A 292 2.26 -6.62 13.96
N LEU A 293 3.42 -6.14 13.54
CA LEU A 293 4.16 -5.07 14.20
C LEU A 293 3.73 -3.69 13.69
N ALA A 294 3.53 -3.58 12.38
CA ALA A 294 3.11 -2.34 11.75
C ALA A 294 2.16 -2.60 10.58
N VAL A 295 1.23 -1.67 10.39
CA VAL A 295 0.35 -1.57 9.23
C VAL A 295 0.53 -0.17 8.66
N GLU A 296 0.72 -0.06 7.35
CA GLU A 296 0.83 1.21 6.65
C GLU A 296 -0.49 1.96 6.72
N GLY A 297 -0.42 3.26 7.02
CA GLY A 297 -1.51 4.21 6.82
C GLY A 297 -1.05 5.35 5.92
N PHE A 298 -1.47 6.57 6.26
CA PHE A 298 -1.15 7.77 5.48
C PHE A 298 0.34 8.12 5.44
N GLU A 299 1.16 7.59 6.34
CA GLU A 299 2.58 7.90 6.43
C GLU A 299 3.41 7.35 5.26
N GLY A 300 2.91 6.31 4.58
CA GLY A 300 3.55 5.64 3.45
C GLY A 300 4.50 4.49 3.83
N THR A 301 4.81 3.67 2.83
CA THR A 301 5.56 2.40 2.94
C THR A 301 6.86 2.55 3.74
N ASP A 302 7.74 3.48 3.37
CA ASP A 302 9.08 3.59 3.97
C ASP A 302 9.02 3.90 5.48
N LYS A 303 8.09 4.77 5.91
CA LYS A 303 7.89 5.10 7.32
C LYS A 303 7.26 3.93 8.10
N CYS A 304 6.32 3.22 7.48
CA CYS A 304 5.75 2.01 8.06
C CYS A 304 6.81 0.94 8.28
N VAL A 305 7.67 0.70 7.29
CA VAL A 305 8.78 -0.26 7.37
C VAL A 305 9.76 0.11 8.48
N ALA A 306 10.17 1.38 8.56
CA ALA A 306 11.05 1.85 9.62
C ALA A 306 10.46 1.62 11.02
N ARG A 307 9.19 1.96 11.22
CA ARG A 307 8.46 1.73 12.47
C ARG A 307 8.32 0.25 12.81
N GLY A 308 8.00 -0.59 11.83
CA GLY A 308 7.88 -2.04 12.02
C GLY A 308 9.22 -2.69 12.40
N GLY A 309 10.32 -2.23 11.79
CA GLY A 309 11.67 -2.66 12.12
C GLY A 309 12.10 -2.28 13.54
N GLU A 310 11.78 -1.06 13.99
CA GLU A 310 12.00 -0.64 15.37
C GLU A 310 11.30 -1.57 16.38
N LEU A 311 10.02 -1.90 16.09
CA LEU A 311 9.20 -2.79 16.91
C LEU A 311 9.66 -4.26 16.88
N ALA A 312 10.39 -4.67 15.84
CA ALA A 312 10.97 -6.01 15.75
C ALA A 312 12.10 -6.25 16.78
N GLY A 313 12.62 -5.17 17.38
CA GLY A 313 13.69 -5.19 18.35
C GLY A 313 15.07 -5.39 17.73
N ARG A 314 16.11 -5.36 18.58
CA ARG A 314 17.52 -5.36 18.14
C ARG A 314 17.95 -6.58 17.33
N ALA A 315 17.24 -7.69 17.47
CA ALA A 315 17.51 -8.91 16.69
C ALA A 315 17.04 -8.80 15.23
N GLY A 316 16.24 -7.79 14.89
CA GLY A 316 15.65 -7.64 13.55
C GLY A 316 14.79 -8.84 13.18
N GLY A 317 14.82 -9.23 11.91
CA GLY A 317 14.22 -10.48 11.45
C GLY A 317 12.76 -10.35 11.00
N ALA A 318 12.18 -9.16 11.06
CA ALA A 318 10.80 -8.95 10.61
C ALA A 318 10.68 -9.10 9.08
N VAL A 319 9.46 -9.43 8.66
CA VAL A 319 9.05 -9.60 7.27
C VAL A 319 8.13 -8.44 6.90
N ALA A 320 8.50 -7.69 5.87
CA ALA A 320 7.62 -6.69 5.27
C ALA A 320 6.88 -7.31 4.07
N VAL A 321 5.57 -7.16 4.01
CA VAL A 321 4.75 -7.64 2.89
C VAL A 321 3.96 -6.48 2.29
N LYS A 322 4.10 -6.27 0.98
CA LYS A 322 3.38 -5.24 0.22
C LYS A 322 2.47 -5.85 -0.84
N VAL A 323 1.22 -5.40 -0.91
CA VAL A 323 0.24 -5.91 -1.88
C VAL A 323 -0.26 -4.81 -2.82
N ALA A 324 -0.78 -5.21 -3.97
CA ALA A 324 -1.53 -4.30 -4.81
C ALA A 324 -2.94 -4.10 -4.22
N LYS A 325 -3.53 -2.92 -4.44
CA LYS A 325 -4.94 -2.67 -4.05
C LYS A 325 -5.87 -3.64 -4.75
N ALA A 326 -6.94 -4.05 -4.07
CA ALA A 326 -7.90 -5.00 -4.61
C ALA A 326 -8.66 -4.49 -5.84
N HIS A 327 -8.93 -3.18 -5.91
CA HIS A 327 -9.64 -2.51 -7.02
C HIS A 327 -8.74 -1.50 -7.73
N HIS A 328 -7.49 -1.89 -7.97
CA HIS A 328 -6.48 -1.02 -8.56
C HIS A 328 -6.81 -0.71 -10.02
N ASP A 329 -6.81 0.57 -10.37
CA ASP A 329 -6.79 0.98 -11.78
C ASP A 329 -5.32 1.09 -12.22
N LEU A 330 -4.87 0.10 -13.00
CA LEU A 330 -3.48 -0.06 -13.42
C LEU A 330 -3.00 1.06 -14.36
N ARG A 331 -3.89 1.97 -14.79
CA ARG A 331 -3.53 3.14 -15.58
C ARG A 331 -2.77 4.19 -14.78
N PHE A 332 -2.99 4.27 -13.47
CA PHE A 332 -2.41 5.31 -12.63
C PHE A 332 -2.03 4.87 -11.22
N ASP A 333 -2.36 3.65 -10.83
CA ASP A 333 -1.99 3.08 -9.55
C ASP A 333 -1.20 1.80 -9.88
N LEU A 334 0.13 1.88 -9.86
CA LEU A 334 1.04 0.74 -10.04
C LEU A 334 1.96 0.67 -8.83
N PRO A 335 1.90 -0.38 -7.99
CA PRO A 335 2.73 -0.46 -6.81
C PRO A 335 4.19 -0.63 -7.25
N CYS A 336 5.05 0.26 -6.79
CA CYS A 336 6.47 0.21 -7.10
C CYS A 336 7.29 -0.07 -5.84
N LEU A 337 8.37 -0.82 -6.04
CA LEU A 337 9.45 -1.11 -5.11
C LEU A 337 10.77 -0.87 -5.83
N GLY A 338 11.85 -0.61 -5.09
CA GLY A 338 13.16 -0.39 -5.68
C GLY A 338 14.27 -0.24 -4.64
N PRO A 339 15.47 0.23 -5.05
CA PRO A 339 16.65 0.29 -4.20
C PRO A 339 16.43 1.10 -2.92
N GLN A 340 15.64 2.18 -3.01
CA GLN A 340 15.32 3.02 -1.85
C GLN A 340 14.53 2.24 -0.79
N THR A 341 13.45 1.56 -1.19
CA THR A 341 12.63 0.76 -0.26
C THR A 341 13.44 -0.39 0.32
N LEU A 342 14.30 -1.02 -0.49
CA LEU A 342 15.18 -2.08 -0.01
C LEU A 342 16.21 -1.54 1.00
N SER A 343 16.79 -0.36 0.75
CA SER A 343 17.69 0.31 1.69
C SER A 343 16.99 0.68 2.99
N THR A 344 15.72 1.11 2.94
CA THR A 344 14.90 1.32 4.13
C THR A 344 14.67 0.03 4.90
N CYS A 345 14.38 -1.08 4.22
CA CYS A 345 14.23 -2.40 4.84
C CYS A 345 15.52 -2.82 5.57
N VAL A 346 16.67 -2.67 4.89
CA VAL A 346 17.99 -2.96 5.47
C VAL A 346 18.25 -2.11 6.72
N GLY A 347 18.06 -0.79 6.62
CA GLY A 347 18.26 0.13 7.75
C GLY A 347 17.32 -0.14 8.93
N ALA A 348 16.16 -0.73 8.67
CA ALA A 348 15.16 -1.12 9.66
C ALA A 348 15.33 -2.56 10.21
N GLY A 349 16.32 -3.33 9.72
CA GLY A 349 16.53 -4.71 10.17
C GLY A 349 15.46 -5.70 9.69
N ILE A 350 14.77 -5.39 8.59
CA ILE A 350 13.87 -6.31 7.90
C ILE A 350 14.69 -7.41 7.22
N ALA A 351 14.30 -8.66 7.42
CA ALA A 351 14.98 -9.82 6.82
C ALA A 351 14.38 -10.24 5.48
N VAL A 352 13.09 -9.98 5.26
CA VAL A 352 12.38 -10.35 4.03
C VAL A 352 11.48 -9.20 3.59
N LEU A 353 11.58 -8.81 2.32
CA LEU A 353 10.61 -7.98 1.63
C LEU A 353 9.84 -8.85 0.63
N ALA A 354 8.59 -9.15 0.92
CA ALA A 354 7.69 -9.87 0.03
C ALA A 354 6.70 -8.93 -0.65
N PHE A 355 6.34 -9.22 -1.90
CA PHE A 355 5.33 -8.45 -2.62
C PHE A 355 4.50 -9.27 -3.59
N GLU A 356 3.32 -8.77 -3.95
CA GLU A 356 2.38 -9.51 -4.80
C GLU A 356 2.94 -9.74 -6.21
N ALA A 357 3.01 -11.02 -6.63
CA ALA A 357 3.46 -11.44 -7.96
C ALA A 357 2.63 -10.80 -9.07
N ASP A 358 3.28 -10.48 -10.20
CA ASP A 358 2.64 -9.96 -11.42
C ASP A 358 1.81 -8.69 -11.24
N LYS A 359 1.91 -8.02 -10.08
CA LYS A 359 1.13 -6.82 -9.75
C LYS A 359 1.96 -5.66 -9.23
N SER A 360 3.25 -5.86 -8.98
CA SER A 360 4.17 -4.83 -8.49
C SER A 360 5.37 -4.70 -9.40
N ILE A 361 5.88 -3.49 -9.54
CA ILE A 361 7.09 -3.18 -10.31
C ILE A 361 8.28 -3.21 -9.36
N LEU A 362 9.33 -3.96 -9.73
CA LEU A 362 10.63 -3.89 -9.09
C LEU A 362 11.58 -3.07 -9.96
N LEU A 363 11.78 -1.81 -9.56
CA LEU A 363 12.68 -0.88 -10.22
C LEU A 363 14.13 -1.26 -9.96
N GLU A 364 14.99 -1.09 -10.98
CA GLU A 364 16.44 -1.30 -10.88
C GLU A 364 16.79 -2.67 -10.27
N GLN A 365 16.23 -3.74 -10.87
CA GLN A 365 16.33 -5.10 -10.32
C GLN A 365 17.77 -5.55 -10.04
N GLN A 366 18.73 -5.17 -10.88
CA GLN A 366 20.14 -5.48 -10.67
C GLN A 366 20.68 -4.81 -9.40
N THR A 367 20.44 -3.51 -9.23
CA THR A 367 20.79 -2.78 -8.00
C THR A 367 20.13 -3.41 -6.78
N CYS A 368 18.86 -3.82 -6.89
CA CYS A 368 18.17 -4.53 -5.82
C CYS A 368 18.81 -5.90 -5.51
N ALA A 369 19.23 -6.65 -6.53
CA ALA A 369 19.91 -7.93 -6.36
C ALA A 369 21.26 -7.80 -5.65
N ASP A 370 22.02 -6.76 -5.98
CA ASP A 370 23.31 -6.48 -5.36
C ASP A 370 23.12 -6.03 -3.91
N LEU A 371 22.20 -5.10 -3.63
CA LEU A 371 21.82 -4.71 -2.27
C LEU A 371 21.32 -5.90 -1.43
N ALA A 372 20.50 -6.77 -2.02
CA ALA A 372 19.99 -7.97 -1.35
C ALA A 372 21.12 -8.92 -0.95
N ARG A 373 22.09 -9.13 -1.84
CA ARG A 373 23.26 -9.98 -1.60
C ARG A 373 24.16 -9.41 -0.51
N GLU A 374 24.49 -8.13 -0.59
CA GLU A 374 25.39 -7.44 0.34
C GLU A 374 24.83 -7.40 1.76
N ASN A 375 23.53 -7.14 1.89
CA ASN A 375 22.88 -6.94 3.18
C ASN A 375 22.16 -8.19 3.71
N LYS A 376 22.20 -9.30 2.98
CA LYS A 376 21.56 -10.57 3.34
C LYS A 376 20.05 -10.44 3.63
N ILE A 377 19.38 -9.56 2.88
CA ILE A 377 17.93 -9.42 2.88
C ILE A 377 17.35 -10.25 1.74
N ALA A 378 16.27 -10.97 1.99
CA ALA A 378 15.54 -11.69 0.96
C ALA A 378 14.49 -10.77 0.32
N VAL A 379 14.33 -10.87 -1.00
CA VAL A 379 13.27 -10.16 -1.75
C VAL A 379 12.54 -11.18 -2.58
N THR A 380 11.23 -11.33 -2.38
CA THR A 380 10.48 -12.43 -3.02
C THR A 380 9.06 -12.04 -3.39
N THR A 381 8.49 -12.75 -4.35
CA THR A 381 7.07 -12.64 -4.68
C THR A 381 6.21 -13.56 -3.81
N VAL A 382 4.99 -13.14 -3.52
CA VAL A 382 3.94 -13.94 -2.87
C VAL A 382 2.62 -13.77 -3.63
N GLY A 383 1.71 -14.75 -3.52
CA GLY A 383 0.38 -14.71 -4.13
C GLY A 383 0.25 -15.57 -5.36
#